data_AF-A0A3D0DYK6-F1
#
_entry.id   AF-A0A3D0DYK6-F1
#
_cell.length_a   1.000
_cell.length_b   1.000
_cell.length_c   1.000
_cell.angle_alpha   90.00
_cell.angle_beta   90.00
_cell.angle_gamma   90.00
#
_symmetry.space_group_name_H-M   'P 1'
#
loop_
_entity.id
_entity.type
_entity.pdbx_description
1 polymer ?
#
loop_
_entity_poly.entity_id
_entity_poly.type
_entity_poly.pdbx_seq_one_letter_code
_entity_poly.pdbx_strand_id
1 'polypeptide(L)'
;MRIPLAIAFAINVCAATPAAAGDTVGQSAALEHCSAHSQAEIRTCLMSQARQSEAAVRKAESSVLTAILTWDEDEKYITKAKDQLNLSKKRFAEYRDAQCAFHTSLGGGAIMNGLEQRRLACISDLNNNQARLYLVEASTLPSRK
;
A
#
# COMPACT_ATOMS: atom_id res chain seq x y z
N MET A 1 33.02 54.22 -37.30
CA MET A 1 33.51 53.93 -35.94
C MET A 1 32.41 53.16 -35.21
N ARG A 2 32.76 52.04 -34.55
CA ARG A 2 31.85 50.95 -34.17
C ARG A 2 31.07 51.23 -32.87
N ILE A 3 29.78 50.91 -32.88
CA ILE A 3 28.84 50.89 -31.73
C ILE A 3 29.02 49.55 -31.00
N PRO A 4 29.07 49.47 -29.66
CA PRO A 4 29.10 48.18 -28.98
C PRO A 4 27.70 47.58 -28.91
N LEU A 5 27.65 46.28 -29.25
CA LEU A 5 26.48 45.42 -29.26
C LEU A 5 26.14 45.00 -27.81
N ALA A 6 24.98 45.39 -27.30
CA ALA A 6 24.46 44.89 -26.03
C ALA A 6 23.78 43.52 -26.26
N ILE A 7 24.40 42.44 -25.77
CA ILE A 7 23.80 41.10 -25.78
C ILE A 7 23.04 40.93 -24.47
N ALA A 8 21.71 41.01 -24.52
CA ALA A 8 20.84 40.68 -23.40
C ALA A 8 20.69 39.15 -23.30
N PHE A 9 21.29 38.55 -22.26
CA PHE A 9 21.03 37.16 -21.90
C PHE A 9 19.73 37.08 -21.10
N ALA A 10 18.65 36.63 -21.75
CA ALA A 10 17.42 36.26 -21.05
C ALA A 10 17.63 34.89 -20.39
N ILE A 11 17.87 34.86 -19.08
CA ILE A 11 17.94 33.62 -18.31
C ILE A 11 16.51 33.18 -18.05
N ASN A 12 16.03 32.21 -18.85
CA ASN A 12 14.74 31.60 -18.64
C ASN A 12 14.85 30.60 -17.47
N VAL A 13 14.56 31.04 -16.25
CA VAL A 13 14.49 30.18 -15.07
C VAL A 13 13.21 29.34 -15.17
N CYS A 14 13.36 28.08 -15.56
CA CYS A 14 12.28 27.12 -15.48
C CYS A 14 12.02 26.83 -13.99
N ALA A 15 10.99 27.46 -13.42
CA ALA A 15 10.54 27.14 -12.07
C ALA A 15 9.92 25.72 -12.10
N ALA A 16 10.70 24.72 -11.72
CA ALA A 16 10.17 23.40 -11.41
C ALA A 16 9.28 23.54 -10.18
N THR A 17 7.97 23.50 -10.38
CA THR A 17 7.02 23.28 -9.29
C THR A 17 7.36 21.93 -8.64
N PRO A 18 7.53 21.86 -7.32
CA PRO A 18 7.61 20.57 -6.67
C PRO A 18 6.26 19.89 -6.90
N ALA A 19 6.27 18.81 -7.69
CA ALA A 19 5.15 17.89 -7.72
C ALA A 19 4.89 17.48 -6.27
N ALA A 20 3.64 17.65 -5.81
CA ALA A 20 3.19 17.12 -4.55
C ALA A 20 3.68 15.67 -4.45
N ALA A 21 4.37 15.35 -3.35
CA ALA A 21 4.90 14.03 -3.09
C ALA A 21 3.77 13.00 -3.16
N GLY A 22 3.58 12.41 -4.34
CA GLY A 22 2.89 11.14 -4.47
C GLY A 22 3.72 10.13 -3.70
N ASP A 23 3.05 9.40 -2.81
CA ASP A 23 3.56 8.32 -1.99
C ASP A 23 4.87 7.72 -2.53
N THR A 24 5.93 7.81 -1.74
CA THR A 24 7.23 7.23 -2.08
C THR A 24 7.09 5.73 -2.33
N VAL A 25 6.89 5.35 -3.58
CA VAL A 25 7.07 3.99 -4.07
C VAL A 25 8.53 3.64 -3.83
N GLY A 26 8.81 3.03 -2.68
CA GLY A 26 10.17 2.65 -2.26
C GLY A 26 10.43 2.73 -0.75
N GLN A 27 9.63 3.48 0.02
CA GLN A 27 9.78 3.52 1.48
C GLN A 27 8.57 2.85 2.15
N SER A 28 8.86 1.87 3.01
CA SER A 28 7.81 1.16 3.74
C SER A 28 7.27 2.05 4.85
N ALA A 29 5.97 2.34 4.81
CA ALA A 29 5.30 3.15 5.83
C ALA A 29 5.36 2.49 7.21
N ALA A 30 5.24 1.15 7.27
CA ALA A 30 5.43 0.40 8.51
C ALA A 30 6.87 0.51 9.05
N LEU A 31 7.88 0.51 8.17
CA LEU A 31 9.28 0.66 8.59
C LEU A 31 9.57 2.07 9.10
N GLU A 32 9.07 3.10 8.42
CA GLU A 32 9.16 4.50 8.84
C GLU A 32 8.47 4.73 10.19
N HIS A 33 7.25 4.20 10.36
CA HIS A 33 6.54 4.29 11.62
C HIS A 33 7.32 3.65 12.78
N CYS A 34 7.98 2.51 12.51
CA CYS A 34 8.74 1.79 13.52
C CYS A 34 10.17 2.33 13.73
N SER A 35 10.71 3.20 12.86
CA SER A 35 12.11 3.63 12.94
C SER A 35 12.42 4.56 14.12
N ALA A 36 11.39 5.06 14.82
CA ALA A 36 11.55 5.83 16.06
C ALA A 36 11.93 4.95 17.27
N HIS A 37 11.77 3.63 17.18
CA HIS A 37 12.12 2.68 18.24
C HIS A 37 13.61 2.33 18.26
N SER A 38 14.09 1.76 19.37
CA SER A 38 15.45 1.22 19.41
C SER A 38 15.61 0.06 18.42
N GLN A 39 16.84 -0.23 18.00
CA GLN A 39 17.13 -1.34 17.07
C GLN A 39 16.59 -2.70 17.56
N ALA A 40 16.54 -2.90 18.88
CA ALA A 40 15.99 -4.11 19.50
C ALA A 40 14.46 -4.17 19.45
N GLU A 41 13.78 -3.01 19.42
CA GLU A 41 12.32 -2.89 19.49
C GLU A 41 11.65 -2.76 18.12
N ILE A 42 12.37 -2.35 17.07
CA ILE A 42 11.85 -2.23 15.70
C ILE A 42 11.15 -3.52 15.27
N ARG A 43 11.74 -4.68 15.56
CA ARG A 43 11.14 -5.98 15.22
C ARG A 43 9.79 -6.16 15.89
N THR A 44 9.69 -5.86 17.18
CA THR A 44 8.44 -5.98 17.96
C THR A 44 7.38 -5.03 17.43
N CYS A 45 7.75 -3.79 17.10
CA CYS A 45 6.86 -2.82 16.45
C CYS A 45 6.34 -3.38 15.12
N LEU A 46 7.22 -3.88 14.26
CA LEU A 46 6.85 -4.43 12.95
C LEU A 46 5.98 -5.69 13.05
N MET A 47 6.22 -6.55 14.05
CA MET A 47 5.33 -7.69 14.33
C MET A 47 3.93 -7.23 14.73
N SER A 48 3.84 -6.15 15.51
CA SER A 48 2.56 -5.53 15.87
C SER A 48 1.88 -4.94 14.63
N GLN A 49 2.60 -4.18 13.80
CA GLN A 49 2.08 -3.60 12.55
C GLN A 49 1.59 -4.66 11.56
N ALA A 50 2.31 -5.77 11.40
CA ALA A 50 1.87 -6.89 10.58
C ALA A 50 0.56 -7.49 11.11
N ARG A 51 0.46 -7.78 12.41
CA ARG A 51 -0.78 -8.32 13.03
C ARG A 51 -1.97 -7.37 12.91
N GLN A 52 -1.74 -6.07 13.12
CA GLN A 52 -2.77 -5.05 12.99
C GLN A 52 -3.27 -4.95 11.54
N SER A 53 -2.36 -4.93 10.57
CA SER A 53 -2.72 -4.89 9.15
C SER A 53 -3.51 -6.12 8.71
N GLU A 54 -3.19 -7.31 9.24
CA GLU A 54 -3.96 -8.52 8.98
C GLU A 54 -5.39 -8.42 9.56
N ALA A 55 -5.53 -7.83 10.74
CA ALA A 55 -6.86 -7.57 11.31
C ALA A 55 -7.62 -6.53 10.46
N ALA A 56 -6.93 -5.51 9.95
CA ALA A 56 -7.51 -4.48 9.11
C ALA A 56 -8.04 -5.06 7.79
N VAL A 57 -7.27 -5.90 7.09
CA VAL A 57 -7.74 -6.52 5.83
C VAL A 57 -8.91 -7.48 6.10
N ARG A 58 -8.89 -8.28 7.17
CA ARG A 58 -10.04 -9.14 7.56
C ARG A 58 -11.31 -8.34 7.84
N LYS A 59 -11.16 -7.20 8.52
CA LYS A 59 -12.28 -6.28 8.78
C LYS A 59 -12.81 -5.69 7.47
N ALA A 60 -11.94 -5.24 6.58
CA ALA A 60 -12.32 -4.69 5.28
C ALA A 60 -13.02 -5.73 4.39
N GLU A 61 -12.54 -6.98 4.35
CA GLU A 61 -13.22 -8.10 3.68
C GLU A 61 -14.64 -8.31 4.21
N SER A 62 -14.82 -8.22 5.53
CA SER A 62 -16.14 -8.33 6.16
C SER A 62 -17.04 -7.16 5.78
N SER A 63 -16.49 -5.94 5.69
CA SER A 63 -17.22 -4.76 5.21
C SER A 63 -17.66 -4.90 3.76
N VAL A 64 -16.80 -5.40 2.86
CA VAL A 64 -17.18 -5.67 1.46
C VAL A 64 -18.26 -6.74 1.39
N LEU A 65 -18.14 -7.83 2.15
CA LEU A 65 -19.16 -8.87 2.18
C LEU A 65 -20.51 -8.31 2.63
N THR A 66 -20.54 -7.52 3.71
CA THR A 66 -21.77 -6.86 4.16
C THR A 66 -22.35 -5.96 3.08
N ALA A 67 -21.52 -5.14 2.43
CA ALA A 67 -21.97 -4.25 1.35
C ALA A 67 -22.54 -5.04 0.16
N ILE A 68 -21.93 -6.16 -0.22
CA ILE A 68 -22.46 -7.07 -1.26
C ILE A 68 -23.81 -7.66 -0.86
N LEU A 69 -23.99 -8.05 0.41
CA LEU A 69 -25.24 -8.64 0.88
C LEU A 69 -26.40 -7.65 0.94
N THR A 70 -26.11 -6.37 1.19
CA THR A 70 -27.10 -5.29 1.20
C THR A 70 -27.23 -4.59 -0.15
N TRP A 71 -26.41 -4.97 -1.14
CA TRP A 71 -26.41 -4.38 -2.48
C TRP A 71 -27.79 -4.51 -3.14
N ASP A 72 -28.29 -3.40 -3.69
CA ASP A 72 -29.52 -3.33 -4.47
C ASP A 72 -29.32 -3.88 -5.88
N GLU A 73 -29.23 -5.20 -5.94
CA GLU A 73 -28.98 -5.92 -7.18
C GLU A 73 -29.58 -7.34 -7.12
N ASP A 74 -29.80 -7.93 -8.30
CA ASP A 74 -30.28 -9.31 -8.43
C ASP A 74 -29.34 -10.32 -7.74
N GLU A 75 -29.93 -11.36 -7.15
CA GLU A 75 -29.23 -12.40 -6.40
C GLU A 75 -28.09 -13.09 -7.19
N LYS A 76 -28.25 -13.22 -8.52
CA LYS A 76 -27.21 -13.81 -9.38
C LYS A 76 -25.91 -12.99 -9.38
N TYR A 77 -26.01 -11.66 -9.31
CA TYR A 77 -24.83 -10.78 -9.28
C TYR A 77 -24.25 -10.70 -7.88
N ILE A 78 -25.08 -10.71 -6.83
CA ILE A 78 -24.64 -10.83 -5.43
C ILE A 78 -23.82 -12.12 -5.25
N THR A 79 -24.32 -13.25 -5.76
CA THR A 79 -23.63 -14.54 -5.71
C THR A 79 -22.29 -14.48 -6.44
N LYS A 80 -22.29 -13.96 -7.67
CA LYS A 80 -21.06 -13.78 -8.45
C LYS A 80 -20.04 -12.89 -7.72
N ALA A 81 -20.48 -11.79 -7.11
CA ALA A 81 -19.59 -10.88 -6.38
C ALA A 81 -18.97 -11.55 -5.14
N LYS A 82 -19.73 -12.35 -4.39
CA LYS A 82 -19.20 -13.14 -3.26
C LYS A 82 -18.13 -14.13 -3.71
N ASP A 83 -18.36 -14.83 -4.82
CA ASP A 83 -17.39 -15.78 -5.38
C ASP A 83 -16.10 -15.08 -5.80
N GLN A 84 -16.22 -13.91 -6.43
CA GLN A 84 -15.07 -13.08 -6.82
C GLN A 84 -14.34 -12.50 -5.61
N LEU A 85 -15.04 -12.09 -4.55
CA LEU A 85 -14.40 -11.68 -3.30
C LEU A 85 -13.58 -12.81 -2.70
N ASN A 86 -14.13 -14.03 -2.63
CA ASN A 86 -13.40 -15.20 -2.13
C ASN A 86 -12.16 -15.52 -2.97
N LEU A 87 -12.27 -15.43 -4.29
CA LEU A 87 -11.13 -15.61 -5.18
C LEU A 87 -10.08 -14.52 -4.99
N SER A 88 -10.50 -13.25 -4.92
CA SER A 88 -9.62 -12.10 -4.69
C SER A 88 -8.82 -12.26 -3.39
N LYS A 89 -9.49 -12.62 -2.29
CA LYS A 89 -8.84 -12.88 -0.99
C LYS A 89 -7.72 -13.91 -1.09
N LYS A 90 -8.00 -15.05 -1.75
CA LYS A 90 -7.00 -16.11 -1.94
C LYS A 90 -5.82 -15.61 -2.77
N ARG A 91 -6.10 -14.96 -3.91
CA ARG A 91 -5.04 -14.46 -4.81
C ARG A 91 -4.23 -13.34 -4.19
N PHE A 92 -4.84 -12.49 -3.37
CA PHE A 92 -4.13 -11.46 -2.63
C PHE A 92 -3.15 -12.06 -1.62
N ALA A 93 -3.54 -13.09 -0.87
CA ALA A 93 -2.63 -13.76 0.05
C ALA A 93 -1.42 -14.38 -0.69
N GLU A 94 -1.68 -15.06 -1.81
CA GLU A 94 -0.62 -15.62 -2.67
C GLU A 94 0.32 -14.52 -3.20
N TYR A 95 -0.25 -13.41 -3.70
CA TYR A 95 0.51 -12.25 -4.18
C TYR A 95 1.36 -11.63 -3.07
N ARG A 96 0.78 -11.36 -1.89
CA ARG A 96 1.48 -10.77 -0.76
C ARG A 96 2.67 -11.61 -0.35
N ASP A 97 2.47 -12.92 -0.21
CA ASP A 97 3.52 -13.83 0.23
C ASP A 97 4.65 -13.91 -0.82
N ALA A 98 4.32 -14.00 -2.11
CA ALA A 98 5.28 -13.98 -3.19
C ALA A 98 6.05 -12.65 -3.29
N GLN A 99 5.34 -11.52 -3.18
CA GLN A 99 5.94 -10.20 -3.26
C GLN A 99 6.88 -9.93 -2.09
N CYS A 100 6.50 -10.31 -0.87
CA CYS A 100 7.35 -10.14 0.31
C CYS A 100 8.53 -11.12 0.32
N ALA A 101 8.37 -12.33 -0.24
CA ALA A 101 9.49 -13.25 -0.46
C ALA A 101 10.51 -12.65 -1.46
N PHE A 102 10.03 -12.10 -2.59
CA PHE A 102 10.88 -11.38 -3.54
C PHE A 102 11.57 -10.19 -2.87
N HIS A 103 10.85 -9.35 -2.11
CA HIS A 103 11.45 -8.21 -1.43
C HIS A 103 12.54 -8.64 -0.42
N THR A 104 12.35 -9.78 0.24
CA THR A 104 13.34 -10.36 1.17
C THR A 104 14.56 -10.91 0.43
N SER A 105 14.41 -11.43 -0.79
CA SER A 105 15.54 -11.96 -1.57
C SER A 105 16.52 -10.87 -2.06
N LEU A 106 16.10 -9.60 -2.05
CA LEU A 106 16.93 -8.44 -2.37
C LEU A 106 17.88 -8.02 -1.22
N GLY A 107 18.26 -8.94 -0.33
CA GLY A 107 19.22 -8.71 0.75
C GLY A 107 20.37 -9.70 0.70
N GLY A 108 21.61 -9.19 0.85
CA GLY A 108 22.80 -10.04 0.97
C GLY A 108 22.89 -10.74 2.32
N GLY A 109 23.74 -11.78 2.43
CA GLY A 109 23.87 -12.61 3.63
C GLY A 109 24.28 -11.87 4.91
N ALA A 110 24.85 -10.67 4.81
CA ALA A 110 25.25 -9.84 5.95
C ALA A 110 24.06 -9.16 6.67
N ILE A 111 22.85 -9.15 6.10
CA ILE A 111 21.75 -8.30 6.59
C ILE A 111 20.90 -8.93 7.73
N MET A 112 21.29 -10.10 8.26
CA MET A 112 20.72 -10.76 9.46
C MET A 112 19.21 -10.45 9.73
N ASN A 113 18.90 -9.80 10.87
CA ASN A 113 17.55 -9.47 11.33
C ASN A 113 16.80 -8.48 10.42
N GLY A 114 17.52 -7.78 9.53
CA GLY A 114 16.94 -6.83 8.58
C GLY A 114 16.06 -7.49 7.53
N LEU A 115 16.31 -8.77 7.18
CA LEU A 115 15.43 -9.51 6.27
C LEU A 115 14.03 -9.71 6.86
N GLU A 116 13.96 -10.08 8.14
CA GLU A 116 12.68 -10.28 8.80
C GLU A 116 11.94 -8.96 9.01
N GLN A 117 12.66 -7.88 9.34
CA GLN A 117 12.07 -6.54 9.41
C GLN A 117 11.47 -6.13 8.06
N ARG A 118 12.21 -6.32 6.95
CA ARG A 118 11.71 -6.08 5.59
C ARG A 118 10.46 -6.89 5.28
N ARG A 119 10.45 -8.18 5.61
CA ARG A 119 9.30 -9.07 5.39
C ARG A 119 8.06 -8.60 6.14
N LEU A 120 8.20 -8.28 7.43
CA LEU A 120 7.10 -7.79 8.26
C LEU A 120 6.55 -6.45 7.78
N ALA A 121 7.42 -5.53 7.38
CA ALA A 121 7.03 -4.23 6.86
C ALA A 121 6.27 -4.36 5.53
N CYS A 122 6.77 -5.19 4.61
CA CYS A 122 6.09 -5.52 3.35
C CYS A 122 4.67 -6.09 3.58
N ILE A 123 4.53 -7.05 4.50
CA ILE A 123 3.22 -7.62 4.85
C ILE A 123 2.27 -6.53 5.35
N SER A 124 2.77 -5.66 6.23
CA SER A 124 1.96 -4.58 6.79
C SER A 124 1.46 -3.63 5.71
N ASP A 125 2.36 -3.15 4.85
CA ASP A 125 2.02 -2.19 3.80
C ASP A 125 1.03 -2.78 2.78
N LEU A 126 1.26 -4.02 2.32
CA LEU A 126 0.37 -4.67 1.35
C LEU A 126 -1.03 -4.92 1.95
N ASN A 127 -1.10 -5.42 3.18
CA ASN A 127 -2.37 -5.64 3.86
C ASN A 127 -3.14 -4.31 4.07
N ASN A 128 -2.47 -3.25 4.50
CA ASN A 128 -3.08 -1.93 4.70
C ASN A 128 -3.59 -1.34 3.38
N ASN A 129 -2.81 -1.46 2.30
CA ASN A 129 -3.24 -1.01 0.98
C ASN A 129 -4.48 -1.78 0.49
N GLN A 130 -4.48 -3.12 0.63
CA GLN A 130 -5.63 -3.93 0.25
C GLN A 130 -6.87 -3.61 1.09
N ALA A 131 -6.70 -3.40 2.39
CA ALA A 131 -7.80 -3.00 3.28
C ALA A 131 -8.44 -1.69 2.81
N ARG A 132 -7.63 -0.70 2.41
CA ARG A 132 -8.13 0.57 1.85
C ARG A 132 -8.90 0.36 0.54
N LEU A 133 -8.41 -0.47 -0.37
CA LEU A 133 -9.10 -0.78 -1.63
C LEU A 133 -10.46 -1.42 -1.36
N TYR A 134 -10.52 -2.43 -0.49
CA TYR A 134 -11.77 -3.07 -0.08
C TYR A 134 -12.76 -2.09 0.58
N LEU A 135 -12.29 -1.19 1.44
CA LEU A 135 -13.17 -0.19 2.05
C LEU A 135 -13.74 0.79 1.03
N VAL A 136 -12.95 1.20 0.03
CA VAL A 136 -13.43 2.01 -1.10
C VAL A 136 -14.51 1.24 -1.86
N GLU A 137 -14.24 0.00 -2.28
CA GLU A 137 -15.20 -0.84 -3.00
C GLU A 137 -16.51 -1.00 -2.21
N ALA A 138 -16.43 -1.32 -0.91
CA ALA A 138 -17.59 -1.45 -0.04
C ALA A 138 -18.44 -0.18 0.00
N SER A 139 -17.82 1.00 0.01
CA SER A 139 -18.54 2.28 0.06
C SER A 139 -19.20 2.69 -1.26
N THR A 140 -18.85 2.04 -2.37
CA THR A 140 -19.37 2.39 -3.71
C THR A 140 -20.62 1.59 -4.11
N LEU A 141 -20.94 0.52 -3.38
CA LEU A 141 -22.11 -0.32 -3.67
C LEU A 141 -23.40 0.34 -3.16
N PRO A 142 -24.42 0.54 -4.03
CA PRO A 142 -25.70 1.10 -3.60
C PRO A 142 -26.46 0.10 -2.71
N SER A 143 -26.94 0.53 -1.54
CA SER A 143 -27.70 -0.34 -0.63
C SER A 143 -29.19 -0.33 -0.98
N ARG A 144 -29.87 -1.48 -0.79
CA ARG A 144 -31.32 -1.51 -0.63
C ARG A 144 -31.70 -0.63 0.55
N LYS A 145 -32.65 0.28 0.33
CA LYS A 145 -33.23 1.12 1.39
C LYS A 145 -34.21 0.32 2.24
#